data_AF-A0A352RR59-F1
#
_entry.id   AF-A0A352RR59-F1
#
_cell.length_a   1.000
_cell.length_b   1.000
_cell.length_c   1.000
_cell.angle_alpha   90.00
_cell.angle_beta   90.00
_cell.angle_gamma   90.00
#
_symmetry.space_group_name_H-M   'P 1'
#
loop_
_entity.id
_entity.type
_entity.pdbx_description
1 polymer ?
#
loop_
_entity_poly.entity_id
_entity_poly.type
_entity_poly.pdbx_seq_one_letter_code
_entity_poly.pdbx_strand_id
1 'polypeptide(L)'
;MKRDRIKTLLLAEALICALLALALWLFEGDAFSLAGFPGSAIGPGLSALAASGRFGFALAFTLYAAAILLPLYVLVHIAARRELKPEDALLVLIAFAAVCALFPRGWTAYWSTSAEALFPRLAWQWLTFALLAGWVVLRLLRRFSGGNTQEILKLFRALLILAAAYFVFEVCFAEFAGLFSAIDALKAGNTAFTDDTVLPVATDVTGSKNLVFSYVILALRFAAEVLPTLLAAATAYFAIGFLDTMEDGAFTQESAAYAPKLAEWCVKVLKLSVLFALAVNILQAVCAPMLLSTSISIRLPVLELCFVLAALLGARLIASNVALAADNDLFI
;
A
#
# COMPACT_ATOMS: atom_id res chain seq x y z
N MET A 1 1.67 -19.93 -9.63
CA MET A 1 0.52 -19.36 -10.37
C MET A 1 1.06 -18.83 -11.70
N LYS A 2 0.45 -19.12 -12.86
CA LYS A 2 1.00 -18.69 -14.16
C LYS A 2 1.07 -17.15 -14.24
N ARG A 3 2.18 -16.62 -14.77
CA ARG A 3 2.52 -15.19 -14.82
C ARG A 3 1.42 -14.29 -15.42
N ASP A 4 0.65 -14.80 -16.38
CA ASP A 4 -0.45 -14.07 -17.01
C ASP A 4 -1.68 -13.90 -16.10
N ARG A 5 -1.89 -14.82 -15.15
CA ARG A 5 -2.93 -14.68 -14.13
C ARG A 5 -2.59 -13.60 -13.09
N ILE A 6 -1.30 -13.38 -12.82
CA ILE A 6 -0.85 -12.31 -11.92
C ILE A 6 -1.15 -10.94 -12.55
N LYS A 7 -0.82 -10.77 -13.83
CA LYS A 7 -1.12 -9.52 -14.56
C LYS A 7 -2.60 -9.18 -14.57
N THR A 8 -3.45 -10.16 -14.91
CA THR A 8 -4.90 -9.95 -14.96
C THR A 8 -5.48 -9.62 -13.59
N LEU A 9 -4.97 -10.24 -12.52
CA LEU A 9 -5.38 -9.93 -11.15
C LEU A 9 -4.96 -8.51 -10.74
N LEU A 10 -3.70 -8.12 -11.01
CA LEU A 10 -3.22 -6.77 -10.72
C LEU A 10 -3.96 -5.70 -11.53
N LEU A 11 -4.32 -5.97 -12.79
CA LEU A 11 -5.13 -5.06 -13.60
C LEU A 11 -6.56 -4.93 -13.08
N ALA A 12 -7.16 -6.04 -12.63
CA ALA A 12 -8.48 -6.02 -12.00
C ALA A 12 -8.46 -5.22 -10.69
N GLU A 13 -7.44 -5.44 -9.85
CA GLU A 13 -7.22 -4.67 -8.62
C GLU A 13 -7.03 -3.19 -8.91
N ALA A 14 -6.18 -2.82 -9.88
CA ALA A 14 -5.97 -1.45 -10.32
C ALA A 14 -7.29 -0.77 -10.72
N LEU A 15 -8.09 -1.46 -11.53
CA LEU A 15 -9.37 -0.95 -12.02
C LEU A 15 -10.39 -0.79 -10.89
N ILE A 16 -10.49 -1.76 -9.98
CA ILE A 16 -11.37 -1.67 -8.80
C ILE A 16 -10.93 -0.52 -7.90
N CYS A 17 -9.64 -0.38 -7.62
CA CYS A 17 -9.09 0.68 -6.78
C CYS A 17 -9.33 2.08 -7.40
N ALA A 18 -9.09 2.23 -8.69
CA ALA A 18 -9.31 3.49 -9.39
C ALA A 18 -10.80 3.86 -9.45
N LEU A 19 -11.68 2.89 -9.74
CA LEU A 19 -13.13 3.11 -9.69
C LEU A 19 -13.61 3.43 -8.29
N LEU A 20 -13.05 2.79 -7.26
CA LEU A 20 -13.38 3.08 -5.86
C LEU A 20 -12.94 4.49 -5.47
N ALA A 21 -11.71 4.90 -5.81
CA ALA A 21 -11.21 6.25 -5.54
C ALA A 21 -12.07 7.31 -6.24
N LEU A 22 -12.44 7.07 -7.50
CA LEU A 22 -13.31 7.95 -8.28
C LEU A 22 -14.74 7.98 -7.71
N ALA A 23 -15.28 6.83 -7.29
CA ALA A 23 -16.59 6.76 -6.66
C ALA A 23 -16.61 7.51 -5.32
N LEU A 24 -15.58 7.35 -4.47
CA LEU A 24 -15.48 8.09 -3.22
C LEU A 24 -15.40 9.61 -3.48
N TRP A 25 -14.61 10.04 -4.47
CA TRP A 25 -14.54 11.45 -4.85
C TRP A 25 -15.88 12.01 -5.36
N LEU A 26 -16.65 11.22 -6.13
CA LEU A 26 -17.94 11.66 -6.69
C LEU A 26 -19.11 11.59 -5.72
N PHE A 27 -19.11 10.63 -4.79
CA PHE A 27 -20.26 10.33 -3.94
C PHE A 27 -20.14 10.86 -2.50
N GLU A 28 -18.94 11.19 -2.00
CA GLU A 28 -18.78 11.62 -0.62
C GLU A 28 -18.33 13.07 -0.45
N GLY A 29 -19.22 13.84 0.17
CA GLY A 29 -18.80 14.79 1.20
C GLY A 29 -18.55 14.06 2.52
N ASP A 30 -17.37 14.25 3.12
CA ASP A 30 -16.98 13.99 4.52
C ASP A 30 -17.22 12.60 5.17
N ALA A 31 -17.77 11.59 4.49
CA ALA A 31 -18.24 10.36 5.15
C ALA A 31 -17.19 9.22 5.30
N PHE A 32 -16.22 9.04 4.39
CA PHE A 32 -15.21 7.99 4.49
C PHE A 32 -13.83 8.55 4.84
N SER A 33 -13.37 8.24 6.05
CA SER A 33 -11.98 8.43 6.45
C SER A 33 -11.26 7.08 6.48
N LEU A 34 -10.30 6.88 5.57
CA LEU A 34 -9.40 5.72 5.59
C LEU A 34 -8.67 5.55 6.92
N ALA A 35 -8.30 6.66 7.56
CA ALA A 35 -7.60 6.63 8.85
C ALA A 35 -8.47 6.05 9.98
N GLY A 36 -9.79 6.05 9.82
CA GLY A 36 -10.73 5.40 10.74
C GLY A 36 -11.19 4.01 10.30
N PHE A 37 -10.90 3.58 9.07
CA PHE A 37 -11.31 2.27 8.58
C PHE A 37 -10.46 1.17 9.25
N PRO A 38 -11.05 0.03 9.69
CA PRO A 38 -12.42 -0.41 9.46
C PRO A 38 -13.44 0.09 10.49
N GLY A 39 -13.05 0.53 11.69
CA GLY A 39 -14.05 0.74 12.75
C GLY A 39 -14.87 2.02 12.64
N SER A 40 -14.47 3.01 11.82
CA SER A 40 -15.30 4.16 11.43
C SER A 40 -16.42 3.78 10.46
N ALA A 41 -16.26 2.73 9.66
CA ALA A 41 -17.25 2.25 8.70
C ALA A 41 -18.07 1.06 9.27
N ILE A 42 -17.38 0.04 9.80
CA ILE A 42 -17.99 -1.19 10.32
C ILE A 42 -18.71 -0.95 11.65
N GLY A 43 -18.17 -0.10 12.54
CA GLY A 43 -18.77 0.16 13.85
C GLY A 43 -20.16 0.82 13.75
N PRO A 44 -20.32 1.92 12.99
CA PRO A 44 -21.62 2.51 12.71
C PRO A 44 -22.52 1.59 11.87
N GLY A 45 -21.98 0.85 10.91
CA GLY A 45 -22.74 -0.13 10.13
C GLY A 45 -23.36 -1.24 10.98
N LEU A 46 -22.58 -1.83 11.89
CA LEU A 46 -23.07 -2.81 12.89
C LEU A 46 -24.11 -2.18 13.84
N SER A 47 -23.93 -0.91 14.21
CA SER A 47 -24.87 -0.19 15.08
C SER A 47 -26.19 0.10 14.36
N ALA A 48 -26.14 0.51 13.08
CA ALA A 48 -27.32 0.71 12.24
C ALA A 48 -28.05 -0.60 11.96
N LEU A 49 -27.30 -1.69 11.71
CA LEU A 49 -27.86 -3.02 11.55
C LEU A 49 -28.52 -3.49 12.85
N ALA A 50 -27.90 -3.26 14.01
CA ALA A 50 -28.49 -3.58 15.31
C ALA A 50 -29.78 -2.79 15.60
N ALA A 51 -29.89 -1.55 15.08
CA ALA A 51 -31.07 -0.71 15.21
C ALA A 51 -32.21 -1.08 14.23
N SER A 52 -31.96 -1.93 13.24
CA SER A 52 -32.96 -2.30 12.21
C SER A 52 -34.01 -3.33 12.67
N GLY A 53 -33.96 -3.73 13.96
CA GLY A 53 -34.93 -4.63 14.60
C GLY A 53 -34.29 -5.89 15.19
N ARG A 54 -35.10 -6.82 15.71
CA ARG A 54 -34.63 -8.05 16.40
C ARG A 54 -33.72 -8.92 15.51
N PHE A 55 -34.05 -9.04 14.23
CA PHE A 55 -33.24 -9.80 13.28
C PHE A 55 -31.91 -9.10 12.98
N GLY A 56 -31.94 -7.78 12.80
CA GLY A 56 -30.74 -6.97 12.60
C GLY A 56 -29.79 -7.00 13.80
N PHE A 57 -30.34 -6.97 15.02
CA PHE A 57 -29.56 -7.15 16.26
C PHE A 57 -28.89 -8.52 16.33
N ALA A 58 -29.63 -9.59 16.04
CA ALA A 58 -29.07 -10.94 16.02
C ALA A 58 -27.94 -11.06 14.99
N LEU A 59 -28.11 -10.48 13.79
CA LEU A 59 -27.12 -10.50 12.72
C LEU A 59 -25.88 -9.64 13.05
N ALA A 60 -26.06 -8.46 13.63
CA ALA A 60 -24.95 -7.63 14.09
C ALA A 60 -24.14 -8.34 15.19
N PHE A 61 -24.81 -9.01 16.12
CA PHE A 61 -24.17 -9.77 17.19
C PHE A 61 -23.40 -11.00 16.65
N THR A 62 -23.96 -11.73 15.68
CA THR A 62 -23.26 -12.87 15.07
C THR A 62 -22.03 -12.43 14.29
N LEU A 63 -22.10 -11.32 13.55
CA LEU A 63 -20.93 -10.76 12.84
C LEU A 63 -19.85 -10.27 13.81
N TYR A 64 -20.25 -9.61 14.90
CA TYR A 64 -19.33 -9.19 15.96
C TYR A 64 -18.64 -10.39 16.63
N ALA A 65 -19.41 -11.40 17.02
CA ALA A 65 -18.87 -12.63 17.61
C ALA A 65 -17.95 -13.37 16.63
N ALA A 66 -18.32 -13.46 15.35
CA ALA A 66 -17.48 -14.08 14.32
C ALA A 66 -16.13 -13.36 14.19
N ALA A 67 -16.10 -12.03 14.20
CA ALA A 67 -14.86 -11.24 14.10
C ALA A 67 -13.91 -11.49 15.28
N ILE A 68 -14.45 -11.63 16.50
CA ILE A 68 -13.66 -11.88 17.73
C ILE A 68 -13.21 -13.34 17.82
N LEU A 69 -14.06 -14.27 17.38
CA LEU A 69 -13.76 -15.69 17.42
C LEU A 69 -12.79 -16.12 16.32
N LEU A 70 -12.65 -15.35 15.23
CA LEU A 70 -11.79 -15.72 14.10
C LEU A 70 -10.31 -15.89 14.50
N PRO A 71 -9.64 -14.96 15.22
CA PRO A 71 -8.26 -15.17 15.69
C PRO A 71 -8.13 -16.38 16.61
N LEU A 72 -9.14 -16.65 17.46
CA LEU A 72 -9.16 -17.80 18.36
C LEU A 72 -9.36 -19.12 17.61
N TYR A 73 -10.23 -19.13 16.60
CA TYR A 73 -10.42 -20.28 15.69
C TYR A 73 -9.12 -20.60 14.96
N VAL A 74 -8.41 -19.59 14.46
CA VAL A 74 -7.08 -19.77 13.83
C VAL A 74 -6.09 -20.35 14.84
N LEU A 75 -6.08 -19.89 16.09
CA LEU A 75 -5.23 -20.43 17.15
C LEU A 75 -5.52 -21.92 17.41
N VAL A 76 -6.79 -22.30 17.56
CA VAL A 76 -7.21 -23.70 17.75
C VAL A 76 -6.84 -24.55 16.54
N HIS A 77 -7.01 -24.02 15.32
CA HIS A 77 -6.63 -24.72 14.10
C HIS A 77 -5.12 -24.95 13.99
N ILE A 78 -4.30 -24.00 14.45
CA ILE A 78 -2.85 -24.15 14.52
C ILE A 78 -2.48 -25.17 15.59
N ALA A 79 -3.05 -25.07 16.79
CA ALA A 79 -2.82 -26.02 17.89
C ALA A 79 -3.17 -27.47 17.49
N ALA A 80 -4.21 -27.65 16.68
CA ALA A 80 -4.62 -28.96 16.19
C ALA A 80 -3.65 -29.58 15.16
N ARG A 81 -2.82 -28.77 14.50
CA ARG A 81 -1.88 -29.23 13.45
C ARG A 81 -0.41 -29.18 13.88
N ARG A 82 -0.09 -28.44 14.94
CA ARG A 82 1.29 -28.18 15.39
C ARG A 82 1.31 -27.70 16.84
N GLU A 83 2.41 -27.96 17.52
CA GLU A 83 2.70 -27.31 18.80
C GLU A 83 2.66 -25.78 18.71
N LEU A 84 2.01 -25.19 19.70
CA LEU A 84 1.87 -23.75 19.87
C LEU A 84 3.23 -23.11 20.17
N LYS A 85 3.48 -21.98 19.53
CA LYS A 85 4.72 -21.23 19.71
C LYS A 85 4.45 -19.88 20.36
N PRO A 86 5.46 -19.19 20.93
CA PRO A 86 5.25 -17.92 21.61
C PRO A 86 4.62 -16.84 20.73
N GLU A 87 4.86 -16.86 19.41
CA GLU A 87 4.21 -15.91 18.50
C GLU A 87 2.69 -16.14 18.39
N ASP A 88 2.18 -17.36 18.55
CA ASP A 88 0.75 -17.65 18.44
C ASP A 88 -0.07 -17.04 19.60
N ALA A 89 0.59 -16.65 20.70
CA ALA A 89 -0.02 -15.85 21.77
C ALA A 89 -0.49 -14.46 21.28
N LEU A 90 0.10 -13.93 20.21
CA LEU A 90 -0.36 -12.68 19.59
C LEU A 90 -1.80 -12.79 19.07
N LEU A 91 -2.27 -13.98 18.66
CA LEU A 91 -3.66 -14.17 18.22
C LEU A 91 -4.67 -13.91 19.36
N VAL A 92 -4.30 -14.20 20.60
CA VAL A 92 -5.12 -13.88 21.78
C VAL A 92 -5.18 -12.37 22.00
N LEU A 93 -4.04 -11.69 21.85
CA LEU A 93 -3.97 -10.22 21.94
C LEU A 93 -4.74 -9.55 20.78
N ILE A 94 -4.71 -10.12 19.58
CA ILE A 94 -5.50 -9.65 18.42
C ILE A 94 -6.99 -9.79 18.70
N ALA A 95 -7.44 -10.92 19.27
CA ALA A 95 -8.84 -11.11 19.64
C ALA A 95 -9.28 -10.05 20.66
N PHE A 96 -8.46 -9.78 21.67
CA PHE A 96 -8.73 -8.75 22.68
C PHE A 96 -8.76 -7.34 22.07
N ALA A 97 -7.78 -6.99 21.24
CA ALA A 97 -7.73 -5.70 20.56
C ALA A 97 -8.94 -5.51 19.61
N ALA A 98 -9.37 -6.57 18.93
CA ALA A 98 -10.56 -6.55 18.07
C ALA A 98 -11.85 -6.29 18.86
N VAL A 99 -11.98 -6.86 20.07
CA VAL A 99 -13.12 -6.57 20.98
C VAL A 99 -13.19 -5.08 21.29
N CYS A 100 -12.04 -4.47 21.65
CA CYS A 100 -11.94 -3.04 21.98
C CYS A 100 -12.11 -2.14 20.74
N ALA A 101 -11.65 -2.57 19.58
CA ALA A 101 -11.70 -1.80 18.33
C ALA A 101 -13.10 -1.74 17.69
N LEU A 102 -13.85 -2.85 17.75
CA LEU A 102 -15.18 -3.00 17.13
C LEU A 102 -16.34 -2.66 18.06
N PHE A 103 -16.05 -2.09 19.24
CA PHE A 103 -17.07 -1.78 20.25
C PHE A 103 -18.20 -0.89 19.69
N PRO A 104 -19.48 -1.36 19.64
CA PRO A 104 -20.57 -0.64 18.96
C PRO A 104 -20.97 0.67 19.64
N ARG A 105 -21.28 1.72 18.84
CA ARG A 105 -21.79 3.02 19.33
C ARG A 105 -23.10 2.91 20.12
N GLY A 106 -23.90 1.88 19.88
CA GLY A 106 -25.19 1.69 20.57
C GLY A 106 -25.10 1.13 21.99
N TRP A 107 -23.93 0.59 22.39
CA TRP A 107 -23.76 -0.03 23.72
C TRP A 107 -23.22 0.94 24.79
N THR A 108 -22.79 2.13 24.38
CA THR A 108 -22.47 3.25 25.29
C THR A 108 -23.72 3.86 25.93
N ALA A 109 -24.93 3.49 25.50
CA ALA A 109 -26.15 3.80 26.25
C ALA A 109 -26.22 3.02 27.59
N TYR A 110 -25.51 1.89 27.70
CA TYR A 110 -25.46 1.05 28.90
C TYR A 110 -24.24 1.31 29.78
N TRP A 111 -23.23 2.04 29.30
CA TRP A 111 -21.97 2.32 29.99
C TRP A 111 -21.55 3.78 29.75
N SER A 112 -21.22 4.50 30.81
CA SER A 112 -21.05 5.96 30.83
C SER A 112 -20.14 6.52 29.72
N THR A 113 -20.30 7.81 29.42
CA THR A 113 -19.43 8.64 28.56
C THR A 113 -17.92 8.51 28.83
N SER A 114 -17.54 7.96 29.99
CA SER A 114 -16.17 7.65 30.40
C SER A 114 -15.52 6.50 29.60
N ALA A 115 -16.30 5.60 29.00
CA ALA A 115 -15.77 4.45 28.26
C ALA A 115 -15.15 4.86 26.91
N GLU A 116 -15.67 5.91 26.25
CA GLU A 116 -15.08 6.40 25.00
C GLU A 116 -13.71 7.09 25.20
N ALA A 117 -13.47 7.64 26.39
CA ALA A 117 -12.17 8.19 26.78
C ALA A 117 -11.14 7.09 27.11
N LEU A 118 -11.58 5.95 27.64
CA LEU A 118 -10.73 4.81 27.99
C LEU A 118 -10.37 3.94 26.77
N PHE A 119 -11.21 3.93 25.72
CA PHE A 119 -11.01 3.15 24.51
C PHE A 119 -10.97 4.03 23.25
N PRO A 120 -9.86 4.77 23.00
CA PRO A 120 -9.69 5.50 21.77
C PRO A 120 -9.67 4.52 20.59
N ARG A 121 -10.79 4.42 19.86
CA ARG A 121 -11.03 3.35 18.86
C ARG A 121 -9.96 3.30 17.78
N LEU A 122 -9.48 4.45 17.32
CA LEU A 122 -8.36 4.50 16.37
C LEU A 122 -7.14 3.79 16.94
N ALA A 123 -6.76 4.04 18.19
CA ALA A 123 -5.58 3.41 18.80
C ALA A 123 -5.74 1.88 18.88
N TRP A 124 -6.91 1.37 19.26
CA TRP A 124 -7.16 -0.07 19.32
C TRP A 124 -7.24 -0.74 17.94
N GLN A 125 -7.73 -0.02 16.91
CA GLN A 125 -7.70 -0.48 15.52
C GLN A 125 -6.26 -0.59 15.02
N TRP A 126 -5.47 0.47 15.18
CA TRP A 126 -4.05 0.48 14.81
C TRP A 126 -3.26 -0.57 15.59
N LEU A 127 -3.58 -0.79 16.86
CA LEU A 127 -2.99 -1.87 17.66
C LEU A 127 -3.35 -3.26 17.10
N THR A 128 -4.60 -3.48 16.69
CA THR A 128 -5.02 -4.75 16.08
C THR A 128 -4.21 -5.03 14.81
N PHE A 129 -4.02 -4.02 13.95
CA PHE A 129 -3.19 -4.12 12.75
C PHE A 129 -1.72 -4.37 13.08
N ALA A 130 -1.16 -3.65 14.06
CA ALA A 130 0.22 -3.83 14.48
C ALA A 130 0.48 -5.24 15.03
N LEU A 131 -0.44 -5.77 15.84
CA LEU A 131 -0.35 -7.13 16.39
C LEU A 131 -0.47 -8.19 15.29
N LEU A 132 -1.38 -8.00 14.33
CA LEU A 132 -1.52 -8.89 13.18
C LEU A 132 -0.27 -8.87 12.29
N ALA A 133 0.25 -7.68 11.98
CA ALA A 133 1.49 -7.53 11.22
C ALA A 133 2.67 -8.19 11.95
N GLY A 134 2.81 -7.95 13.26
CA GLY A 134 3.83 -8.60 14.09
C GLY A 134 3.74 -10.13 14.07
N TRP A 135 2.52 -10.67 14.21
CA TRP A 135 2.28 -12.12 14.13
C TRP A 135 2.68 -12.69 12.76
N VAL A 136 2.30 -12.04 11.66
CA VAL A 136 2.68 -12.46 10.30
C VAL A 136 4.20 -12.42 10.11
N VAL A 137 4.85 -11.33 10.53
CA VAL A 137 6.31 -11.14 10.38
C VAL A 137 7.08 -12.21 11.15
N LEU A 138 6.76 -12.44 12.42
CA LEU A 138 7.43 -13.48 13.23
C LEU A 138 7.25 -14.87 12.62
N ARG A 139 6.04 -15.17 12.13
CA ARG A 139 5.74 -16.43 11.46
C ARG A 139 6.52 -16.60 10.16
N LEU A 140 6.67 -15.54 9.37
CA LEU A 140 7.48 -15.54 8.15
C LEU A 140 8.97 -15.73 8.45
N LEU A 141 9.52 -14.99 9.43
CA LEU A 141 10.93 -15.10 9.85
C LEU A 141 11.29 -16.54 10.26
N ARG A 142 10.41 -17.18 11.04
CA ARG A 142 10.60 -18.59 11.39
C ARG A 142 10.60 -19.49 10.17
N ARG A 143 9.71 -19.25 9.21
CA ARG A 143 9.61 -20.07 8.00
C ARG A 143 10.82 -19.88 7.09
N PHE A 144 11.42 -18.68 7.06
CA PHE A 144 12.70 -18.45 6.39
C PHE A 144 13.86 -19.17 7.09
N SER A 145 13.87 -19.22 8.43
CA SER A 145 14.97 -19.86 9.19
C SER A 145 14.99 -21.38 9.11
N GLY A 146 13.85 -22.04 8.84
CA GLY A 146 13.74 -23.51 8.84
C GLY A 146 13.24 -24.12 7.53
N GLY A 147 12.98 -23.30 6.51
CA GLY A 147 12.43 -23.75 5.23
C GLY A 147 13.51 -24.28 4.30
N ASN A 148 13.16 -25.26 3.47
CA ASN A 148 14.00 -25.70 2.35
C ASN A 148 14.09 -24.58 1.28
N THR A 149 15.15 -24.54 0.47
CA THR A 149 15.39 -23.53 -0.58
C THR A 149 14.17 -23.30 -1.47
N GLN A 150 13.44 -24.37 -1.85
CA GLN A 150 12.21 -24.26 -2.62
C GLN A 150 11.07 -23.56 -1.88
N GLU A 151 10.93 -23.76 -0.57
CA GLU A 151 9.92 -23.05 0.21
C GLU A 151 10.24 -21.57 0.34
N ILE A 152 11.52 -21.23 0.50
CA ILE A 152 12.01 -19.85 0.55
C ILE A 152 11.71 -19.13 -0.77
N LEU A 153 11.97 -19.76 -1.92
CA LEU A 153 11.63 -19.18 -3.24
C LEU A 153 10.13 -18.94 -3.39
N LYS A 154 9.27 -19.89 -2.95
CA LYS A 154 7.81 -19.73 -2.97
C LYS A 154 7.33 -18.59 -2.08
N LEU A 155 7.90 -18.46 -0.88
CA LEU A 155 7.61 -17.36 0.05
C LEU A 155 8.05 -16.02 -0.53
N PHE A 156 9.25 -15.95 -1.10
CA PHE A 156 9.77 -14.73 -1.69
C PHE A 156 8.94 -14.30 -2.91
N ARG A 157 8.51 -15.25 -3.75
CA ARG A 157 7.54 -15.01 -4.82
C ARG A 157 6.23 -14.43 -4.30
N ALA A 158 5.67 -15.01 -3.23
CA ALA A 158 4.44 -14.50 -2.64
C ALA A 158 4.61 -13.08 -2.10
N LEU A 159 5.75 -12.78 -1.48
CA LEU A 159 6.09 -11.45 -1.00
C LEU A 159 6.20 -10.43 -2.13
N LEU A 160 6.82 -10.79 -3.26
CA LEU A 160 6.90 -9.92 -4.44
C LEU A 160 5.53 -9.66 -5.06
N ILE A 161 4.64 -10.66 -5.10
CA ILE A 161 3.26 -10.47 -5.56
C ILE A 161 2.52 -9.50 -4.64
N LEU A 162 2.66 -9.67 -3.32
CA LEU A 162 2.05 -8.79 -2.33
C LEU A 162 2.59 -7.35 -2.46
N ALA A 163 3.90 -7.19 -2.65
CA ALA A 163 4.51 -5.88 -2.87
C ALA A 163 4.00 -5.23 -4.16
N ALA A 164 3.87 -5.99 -5.25
CA ALA A 164 3.30 -5.49 -6.50
C ALA A 164 1.84 -5.05 -6.34
N ALA A 165 1.02 -5.84 -5.63
CA ALA A 165 -0.36 -5.47 -5.31
C ALA A 165 -0.42 -4.18 -4.48
N TYR A 166 0.42 -4.07 -3.44
CA TYR A 166 0.52 -2.87 -2.61
C TYR A 166 0.89 -1.62 -3.45
N PHE A 167 1.91 -1.69 -4.31
CA PHE A 167 2.29 -0.55 -5.14
C PHE A 167 1.18 -0.15 -6.13
N VAL A 168 0.45 -1.12 -6.68
CA VAL A 168 -0.71 -0.86 -7.55
C VAL A 168 -1.84 -0.19 -6.76
N PHE A 169 -2.13 -0.68 -5.55
CA PHE A 169 -3.10 -0.07 -4.65
C PHE A 169 -2.72 1.38 -4.30
N GLU A 170 -1.47 1.61 -3.93
CA GLU A 170 -0.96 2.95 -3.58
C GLU A 170 -1.16 3.95 -4.74
N VAL A 171 -0.76 3.56 -5.96
CA VAL A 171 -0.96 4.38 -7.16
C VAL A 171 -2.43 4.61 -7.46
N CYS A 172 -3.22 3.53 -7.57
CA CYS A 172 -4.59 3.60 -8.08
C CYS A 172 -5.57 4.20 -7.08
N PHE A 173 -5.23 4.19 -5.79
CA PHE A 173 -6.12 4.65 -4.74
C PHE A 173 -5.57 5.85 -3.97
N ALA A 174 -4.43 5.70 -3.28
CA ALA A 174 -3.93 6.75 -2.39
C ALA A 174 -3.48 7.99 -3.16
N GLU A 175 -2.71 7.80 -4.24
CA GLU A 175 -2.21 8.91 -5.05
C GLU A 175 -3.35 9.60 -5.83
N PHE A 176 -4.30 8.85 -6.39
CA PHE A 176 -5.47 9.46 -7.04
C PHE A 176 -6.36 10.21 -6.06
N ALA A 177 -6.60 9.68 -4.85
CA ALA A 177 -7.34 10.39 -3.82
C ALA A 177 -6.63 11.69 -3.41
N GLY A 178 -5.29 11.66 -3.28
CA GLY A 178 -4.47 12.83 -3.02
C GLY A 178 -4.56 13.88 -4.14
N LEU A 179 -4.51 13.45 -5.40
CA LEU A 179 -4.68 14.32 -6.57
C LEU A 179 -6.05 14.99 -6.58
N PHE A 180 -7.13 14.24 -6.39
CA PHE A 180 -8.48 14.78 -6.37
C PHE A 180 -8.68 15.78 -5.25
N SER A 181 -8.19 15.48 -4.05
CA SER A 181 -8.20 16.42 -2.92
C SER A 181 -7.42 17.71 -3.23
N ALA A 182 -6.27 17.60 -3.90
CA ALA A 182 -5.48 18.77 -4.29
C ALA A 182 -6.16 19.61 -5.37
N ILE A 183 -6.88 18.99 -6.30
CA ILE A 183 -7.70 19.68 -7.32
C ILE A 183 -8.83 20.45 -6.64
N ASP A 184 -9.58 19.82 -5.73
CA ASP A 184 -10.68 20.46 -5.02
C ASP A 184 -10.19 21.62 -4.15
N ALA A 185 -9.07 21.46 -3.45
CA ALA A 185 -8.44 22.52 -2.68
C ALA A 185 -8.02 23.71 -3.56
N LEU A 186 -7.45 23.43 -4.75
CA LEU A 186 -7.07 24.49 -5.69
C LEU A 186 -8.29 25.21 -6.27
N LYS A 187 -9.37 24.48 -6.57
CA LYS A 187 -10.63 25.06 -7.07
C LYS A 187 -11.32 25.90 -6.01
N ALA A 188 -11.46 25.38 -4.79
CA ALA A 188 -12.09 26.09 -3.67
C ALA A 188 -11.31 27.35 -3.26
N GLY A 189 -9.98 27.31 -3.32
CA GLY A 189 -9.13 28.46 -3.01
C GLY A 189 -9.10 29.56 -4.08
N ASN A 190 -9.62 29.31 -5.29
CA ASN A 190 -9.46 30.19 -6.45
C ASN A 190 -10.75 30.43 -7.24
N THR A 191 -11.90 30.56 -6.55
CA THR A 191 -13.23 30.81 -7.14
C THR A 191 -13.36 32.11 -7.92
N ALA A 192 -12.41 33.05 -7.76
CA ALA A 192 -12.36 34.28 -8.55
C ALA A 192 -11.90 34.07 -10.01
N PHE A 193 -11.36 32.89 -10.33
CA PHE A 193 -10.84 32.54 -11.67
C PHE A 193 -11.72 31.51 -12.41
N THR A 194 -12.88 31.14 -11.86
CA THR A 194 -13.72 30.04 -12.36
C THR A 194 -14.86 30.46 -13.30
N ASP A 195 -14.95 31.73 -13.69
CA ASP A 195 -15.85 32.11 -14.79
C ASP A 195 -15.26 31.68 -16.14
N ASP A 196 -16.11 31.00 -16.91
CA ASP A 196 -15.96 30.24 -18.16
C ASP A 196 -15.10 30.93 -19.24
N THR A 197 -13.80 31.07 -18.99
CA THR A 197 -12.84 31.63 -19.95
C THR A 197 -11.66 30.69 -20.11
N VAL A 198 -11.52 30.15 -21.32
CA VAL A 198 -10.46 29.22 -21.76
C VAL A 198 -9.05 29.84 -21.65
N LEU A 199 -8.97 31.15 -21.43
CA LEU A 199 -7.81 31.88 -20.89
C LEU A 199 -8.31 33.03 -20.02
N PRO A 200 -7.68 33.31 -18.86
CA PRO A 200 -8.02 34.49 -18.08
C PRO A 200 -7.67 35.74 -18.88
N VAL A 201 -8.68 36.45 -19.40
CA VAL A 201 -8.53 37.85 -19.82
C VAL A 201 -8.58 38.67 -18.56
N ALA A 202 -7.46 38.74 -17.85
CA ALA A 202 -7.34 39.64 -16.74
C ALA A 202 -6.94 41.02 -17.27
N THR A 203 -7.85 41.98 -17.19
CA THR A 203 -7.53 43.38 -17.44
C THR A 203 -6.72 44.02 -16.31
N ASP A 204 -6.39 43.31 -15.22
CA ASP A 204 -5.46 43.78 -14.18
C ASP A 204 -4.76 42.61 -13.45
N VAL A 205 -3.89 41.87 -14.13
CA VAL A 205 -2.92 40.99 -13.43
C VAL A 205 -1.68 41.80 -13.11
N THR A 206 -1.69 42.45 -11.95
CA THR A 206 -0.48 42.97 -11.28
C THR A 206 0.19 41.91 -10.38
N GLY A 207 -0.03 40.61 -10.62
CA GLY A 207 0.60 39.53 -9.85
C GLY A 207 0.89 38.29 -10.69
N SER A 208 2.15 37.84 -10.72
CA SER A 208 2.73 36.74 -11.53
C SER A 208 2.14 35.32 -11.35
N LYS A 209 0.91 35.17 -10.87
CA LYS A 209 0.30 33.88 -10.51
C LYS A 209 -0.75 33.46 -11.54
N ASN A 210 -0.70 32.19 -11.97
CA ASN A 210 -1.58 31.64 -13.00
C ASN A 210 -2.18 30.28 -12.56
N LEU A 211 -3.50 30.14 -12.70
CA LEU A 211 -4.25 28.94 -12.34
C LEU A 211 -3.90 27.74 -13.22
N VAL A 212 -3.79 27.93 -14.53
CA VAL A 212 -3.40 26.88 -15.49
C VAL A 212 -2.01 26.36 -15.15
N PHE A 213 -1.09 27.27 -14.82
CA PHE A 213 0.27 26.93 -14.42
C PHE A 213 0.29 26.11 -13.12
N SER A 214 -0.59 26.42 -12.16
CA SER A 214 -0.74 25.67 -10.92
C SER A 214 -1.24 24.23 -11.16
N TYR A 215 -2.17 24.02 -12.09
CA TYR A 215 -2.60 22.66 -12.50
C TYR A 215 -1.51 21.86 -13.22
N VAL A 216 -0.71 22.50 -14.08
CA VAL A 216 0.41 21.83 -14.76
C VAL A 216 1.45 21.34 -13.74
N ILE A 217 1.81 22.17 -12.76
CA ILE A 217 2.74 21.78 -11.70
C ILE A 217 2.14 20.69 -10.81
N LEU A 218 0.83 20.73 -10.52
CA LEU A 218 0.15 19.67 -9.79
C LEU A 218 0.18 18.33 -10.54
N ALA A 219 -0.07 18.33 -11.85
CA ALA A 219 0.00 17.13 -12.68
C ALA A 219 1.43 16.55 -12.72
N LEU A 220 2.44 17.42 -12.81
CA LEU A 220 3.84 17.00 -12.82
C LEU A 220 4.26 16.42 -11.46
N ARG A 221 3.77 17.01 -10.36
CA ARG A 221 3.94 16.47 -9.01
C ARG A 221 3.33 15.07 -8.88
N PHE A 222 2.08 14.90 -9.30
CA PHE A 222 1.42 13.60 -9.28
C PHE A 222 2.19 12.56 -10.10
N ALA A 223 2.69 12.94 -11.29
CA ALA A 223 3.56 12.05 -12.07
C ALA A 223 4.83 11.65 -11.30
N ALA A 224 5.42 12.58 -10.54
CA ALA A 224 6.63 12.30 -9.74
C ALA A 224 6.35 11.42 -8.51
N GLU A 225 5.13 11.47 -7.97
CA GLU A 225 4.66 10.60 -6.89
C GLU A 225 4.36 9.18 -7.42
N VAL A 226 3.68 9.06 -8.57
CA VAL A 226 3.23 7.78 -9.15
C VAL A 226 4.32 6.99 -9.88
N LEU A 227 5.22 7.66 -10.61
CA LEU A 227 6.21 7.00 -11.46
C LEU A 227 7.13 6.03 -10.69
N PRO A 228 7.72 6.39 -9.52
CA PRO A 228 8.56 5.49 -8.74
C PRO A 228 7.84 4.22 -8.29
N THR A 229 6.60 4.35 -7.80
CA THR A 229 5.74 3.22 -7.40
C THR A 229 5.41 2.29 -8.56
N LEU A 230 5.08 2.83 -9.74
CA LEU A 230 4.85 2.00 -10.94
C LEU A 230 6.11 1.24 -11.38
N LEU A 231 7.27 1.90 -11.32
CA LEU A 231 8.54 1.25 -11.63
C LEU A 231 8.94 0.22 -10.57
N ALA A 232 8.59 0.42 -9.30
CA ALA A 232 8.75 -0.57 -8.23
C ALA A 232 7.85 -1.79 -8.47
N ALA A 233 6.58 -1.60 -8.85
CA ALA A 233 5.69 -2.70 -9.26
C ALA A 233 6.23 -3.48 -10.47
N ALA A 234 6.75 -2.77 -11.48
CA ALA A 234 7.41 -3.41 -12.62
C ALA A 234 8.67 -4.20 -12.19
N THR A 235 9.46 -3.66 -11.26
CA THR A 235 10.63 -4.34 -10.69
C THR A 235 10.23 -5.62 -9.94
N ALA A 236 9.15 -5.58 -9.15
CA ALA A 236 8.62 -6.76 -8.49
C ALA A 236 8.20 -7.83 -9.50
N TYR A 237 7.56 -7.43 -10.60
CA TYR A 237 7.20 -8.35 -11.69
C TYR A 237 8.42 -8.97 -12.37
N PHE A 238 9.47 -8.20 -12.66
CA PHE A 238 10.73 -8.74 -13.20
C PHE A 238 11.43 -9.66 -12.21
N ALA A 239 11.42 -9.34 -10.92
CA ALA A 239 11.97 -10.17 -9.87
C ALA A 239 11.22 -11.52 -9.75
N ILE A 240 9.89 -11.54 -9.91
CA ILE A 240 9.13 -12.80 -10.00
C ILE A 240 9.57 -13.63 -11.20
N GLY A 241 9.76 -13.00 -12.36
CA GLY A 241 10.25 -13.68 -13.57
C GLY A 241 11.66 -14.27 -13.38
N PHE A 242 12.50 -13.60 -12.59
CA PHE A 242 13.80 -14.13 -12.19
C PHE A 242 13.69 -15.32 -11.22
N LEU A 243 12.75 -15.29 -10.26
CA LEU A 243 12.53 -16.44 -9.38
C LEU A 243 12.00 -17.66 -10.11
N ASP A 244 11.16 -17.47 -11.13
CA ASP A 244 10.66 -18.56 -11.96
C ASP A 244 11.84 -19.31 -12.64
N THR A 245 12.95 -18.64 -13.02
CA THR A 245 14.13 -19.32 -13.61
C THR A 245 15.02 -20.03 -12.59
N MET A 246 14.87 -19.70 -11.30
CA MET A 246 15.59 -20.36 -10.20
C MET A 246 14.81 -21.56 -9.63
N GLU A 247 13.51 -21.67 -9.91
CA GLU A 247 12.66 -22.76 -9.40
C GLU A 247 13.03 -24.11 -10.03
N ASP A 248 13.56 -24.11 -11.26
CA ASP A 248 14.04 -25.29 -12.01
C ASP A 248 15.48 -25.70 -11.66
N GLY A 249 16.17 -24.92 -10.81
CA GLY A 249 17.53 -25.18 -10.36
C GLY A 249 18.24 -23.89 -9.95
N ALA A 250 18.88 -23.87 -8.78
CA ALA A 250 19.74 -22.75 -8.41
C ALA A 250 20.96 -22.73 -9.36
N PHE A 251 21.26 -21.57 -9.95
CA PHE A 251 22.42 -21.34 -10.82
C PHE A 251 22.38 -22.01 -12.22
N THR A 252 21.19 -22.17 -12.80
CA THR A 252 21.08 -22.54 -14.22
C THR A 252 21.61 -21.44 -15.14
N GLN A 253 22.04 -21.79 -16.35
CA GLN A 253 22.50 -20.84 -17.38
C GLN A 253 21.43 -19.77 -17.72
N GLU A 254 20.15 -20.08 -17.54
CA GLU A 254 19.05 -19.12 -17.69
C GLU A 254 19.00 -18.09 -16.56
N SER A 255 19.18 -18.51 -15.31
CA SER A 255 19.28 -17.59 -14.17
C SER A 255 20.52 -16.69 -14.28
N ALA A 256 21.63 -17.22 -14.80
CA ALA A 256 22.86 -16.50 -15.11
C ALA A 256 22.64 -15.33 -16.08
N ALA A 257 21.85 -15.57 -17.13
CA ALA A 257 21.57 -14.58 -18.16
C ALA A 257 20.50 -13.55 -17.73
N TYR A 258 19.65 -13.89 -16.76
CA TYR A 258 18.55 -13.04 -16.31
C TYR A 258 18.94 -12.07 -15.17
N ALA A 259 19.80 -12.51 -14.25
CA ALA A 259 20.30 -11.68 -13.15
C ALA A 259 20.90 -10.32 -13.59
N PRO A 260 21.80 -10.24 -14.60
CA PRO A 260 22.35 -8.97 -15.05
C PRO A 260 21.28 -8.06 -15.67
N LYS A 261 20.30 -8.63 -16.40
CA LYS A 261 19.19 -7.85 -16.99
C LYS A 261 18.31 -7.21 -15.92
N LEU A 262 18.00 -7.95 -14.85
CA LEU A 262 17.27 -7.43 -13.70
C LEU A 262 18.07 -6.31 -13.01
N ALA A 263 19.38 -6.49 -12.85
CA ALA A 263 20.24 -5.46 -12.26
C ALA A 263 20.30 -4.18 -13.11
N GLU A 264 20.44 -4.31 -14.44
CA GLU A 264 20.40 -3.16 -15.35
C GLU A 264 19.06 -2.42 -15.30
N TRP A 265 17.95 -3.17 -15.24
CA TRP A 265 16.62 -2.61 -15.07
C TRP A 265 16.53 -1.79 -13.77
N CYS A 266 16.94 -2.37 -12.64
CA CYS A 266 16.88 -1.68 -11.34
C CYS A 266 17.72 -0.40 -11.34
N VAL A 267 18.93 -0.40 -11.95
CA VAL A 267 19.75 0.82 -12.07
C VAL A 267 19.05 1.90 -12.91
N LYS A 268 18.41 1.52 -14.01
CA LYS A 268 17.65 2.45 -14.86
C LYS A 268 16.48 3.05 -14.09
N VAL A 269 15.71 2.21 -13.39
CA VAL A 269 14.59 2.63 -12.54
C VAL A 269 15.05 3.62 -11.47
N LEU A 270 16.07 3.29 -10.69
CA LEU A 270 16.57 4.16 -9.63
C LEU A 270 17.00 5.52 -10.15
N LYS A 271 17.79 5.55 -11.22
CA LYS A 271 18.23 6.82 -11.83
C LYS A 271 17.05 7.64 -12.32
N LEU A 272 16.11 7.02 -13.02
CA LEU A 272 14.94 7.71 -13.56
C LEU A 272 14.05 8.26 -12.45
N SER A 273 13.70 7.44 -11.45
CA SER A 273 12.86 7.84 -10.31
C SER A 273 13.47 8.99 -9.52
N VAL A 274 14.77 8.90 -9.18
CA VAL A 274 15.47 9.94 -8.42
C VAL A 274 15.59 11.23 -9.23
N LEU A 275 16.09 11.17 -10.47
CA LEU A 275 16.27 12.36 -11.30
C LEU A 275 14.93 13.06 -11.60
N PHE A 276 13.88 12.29 -11.89
CA PHE A 276 12.57 12.85 -12.14
C PHE A 276 11.98 13.51 -10.89
N ALA A 277 12.02 12.82 -9.74
CA ALA A 277 11.56 13.41 -8.48
C ALA A 277 12.33 14.69 -8.12
N LEU A 278 13.66 14.69 -8.27
CA LEU A 278 14.47 15.90 -8.02
C LEU A 278 14.12 17.02 -9.00
N ALA A 279 13.97 16.72 -10.30
CA ALA A 279 13.62 17.73 -11.30
C ALA A 279 12.28 18.40 -10.97
N VAL A 280 11.28 17.62 -10.59
CA VAL A 280 9.96 18.13 -10.20
C VAL A 280 10.01 18.90 -8.89
N ASN A 281 10.79 18.45 -7.90
CA ASN A 281 10.98 19.16 -6.64
C ASN A 281 11.69 20.51 -6.84
N ILE A 282 12.73 20.56 -7.68
CA ILE A 282 13.43 21.81 -8.02
C ILE A 282 12.48 22.75 -8.76
N LEU A 283 11.71 22.23 -9.72
CA LEU A 283 10.72 23.04 -10.44
C LEU A 283 9.69 23.63 -9.48
N GLN A 284 9.15 22.84 -8.55
CA GLN A 284 8.24 23.31 -7.51
C GLN A 284 8.87 24.40 -6.64
N ALA A 285 10.14 24.24 -6.24
CA ALA A 285 10.84 25.25 -5.43
C ALA A 285 11.06 26.57 -6.17
N VAL A 286 11.43 26.52 -7.46
CA VAL A 286 11.64 27.72 -8.30
C VAL A 286 10.31 28.39 -8.64
N CYS A 287 9.26 27.60 -8.89
CA CYS A 287 7.94 28.10 -9.28
C CYS A 287 7.05 28.45 -8.08
N ALA A 288 7.46 28.16 -6.85
CA ALA A 288 6.75 28.48 -5.61
C ALA A 288 6.10 29.87 -5.58
N PRO A 289 6.78 30.98 -5.93
CA PRO A 289 6.15 32.31 -5.90
C PRO A 289 5.04 32.51 -6.95
N MET A 290 5.00 31.69 -7.99
CA MET A 290 4.01 31.74 -9.08
C MET A 290 2.82 30.80 -8.86
N LEU A 291 2.87 29.94 -7.84
CA LEU A 291 1.83 28.97 -7.54
C LEU A 291 0.72 29.57 -6.67
N LEU A 292 -0.52 29.18 -6.99
CA LEU A 292 -1.71 29.47 -6.18
C LEU A 292 -1.97 28.37 -5.13
N SER A 293 -1.21 27.27 -5.19
CA SER A 293 -1.27 26.19 -4.20
C SER A 293 -0.35 26.49 -3.02
N THR A 294 -0.87 26.41 -1.80
CA THR A 294 -0.12 26.61 -0.54
C THR A 294 0.56 25.35 -0.02
N SER A 295 0.27 24.17 -0.59
CA SER A 295 0.83 22.88 -0.15
C SER A 295 1.97 22.43 -1.08
N ILE A 296 3.16 22.99 -0.90
CA ILE A 296 4.38 22.46 -1.51
C ILE A 296 4.82 21.25 -0.68
N SER A 297 4.77 20.05 -1.25
CA SER A 297 5.25 18.82 -0.62
C SER A 297 6.43 18.27 -1.42
N ILE A 298 7.63 18.50 -0.92
CA ILE A 298 8.86 17.94 -1.47
C ILE A 298 9.04 16.55 -0.84
N ARG A 299 8.69 15.49 -1.58
CA ARG A 299 8.81 14.11 -1.11
C ARG A 299 9.78 13.34 -1.99
N LEU A 300 10.54 12.45 -1.37
CA LEU A 300 11.32 11.42 -2.05
C LEU A 300 10.65 10.05 -1.81
N PRO A 301 10.51 9.20 -2.84
CA PRO A 301 9.89 7.88 -2.76
C PRO A 301 10.86 6.87 -2.10
N VAL A 302 11.20 7.08 -0.83
CA VAL A 302 12.29 6.35 -0.16
C VAL A 302 12.00 4.85 -0.10
N LEU A 303 10.75 4.45 0.17
CA LEU A 303 10.37 3.04 0.32
C LEU A 303 10.52 2.28 -1.01
N GLU A 304 10.06 2.88 -2.10
CA GLU A 304 10.13 2.34 -3.46
C GLU A 304 11.59 2.19 -3.88
N LEU A 305 12.40 3.22 -3.62
CA LEU A 305 13.83 3.22 -3.91
C LEU A 305 14.56 2.13 -3.10
N CYS A 306 14.25 1.98 -1.81
CA CYS A 306 14.81 0.92 -0.98
C CYS A 306 14.44 -0.48 -1.51
N PHE A 307 13.19 -0.68 -1.95
CA PHE A 307 12.76 -1.93 -2.55
C PHE A 307 13.54 -2.26 -3.84
N VAL A 308 13.66 -1.30 -4.75
CA VAL A 308 14.41 -1.49 -6.01
C VAL A 308 15.91 -1.66 -5.75
N LEU A 309 16.48 -0.98 -4.76
CA LEU A 309 17.88 -1.18 -4.31
C LEU A 309 18.08 -2.59 -3.75
N ALA A 310 17.16 -3.10 -2.94
CA ALA A 310 17.23 -4.46 -2.42
C ALA A 310 17.17 -5.49 -3.55
N ALA A 311 16.30 -5.29 -4.54
CA ALA A 311 16.24 -6.14 -5.74
C ALA A 311 17.54 -6.09 -6.56
N LEU A 312 18.14 -4.91 -6.72
CA LEU A 312 19.43 -4.72 -7.39
C LEU A 312 20.56 -5.48 -6.69
N LEU A 313 20.66 -5.34 -5.36
CA LEU A 313 21.67 -6.02 -4.56
C LEU A 313 21.51 -7.55 -4.66
N GLY A 314 20.27 -8.04 -4.52
CA GLY A 314 19.97 -9.47 -4.70
C GLY A 314 20.38 -10.00 -6.07
N ALA A 315 20.03 -9.28 -7.14
CA ALA A 315 20.38 -9.65 -8.51
C ALA A 315 21.91 -9.67 -8.74
N ARG A 316 22.64 -8.68 -8.21
CA ARG A 316 24.10 -8.59 -8.33
C ARG A 316 24.83 -9.68 -7.55
N LEU A 317 24.38 -9.98 -6.33
CA LEU A 317 24.96 -11.05 -5.52
C LEU A 317 24.81 -12.40 -6.21
N ILE A 318 23.62 -12.68 -6.77
CA ILE A 318 23.38 -13.95 -7.47
C ILE A 318 24.20 -14.00 -8.77
N ALA A 319 24.25 -12.92 -9.55
CA ALA A 319 25.09 -12.86 -10.75
C ALA A 319 26.58 -13.12 -10.45
N SER A 320 27.10 -12.57 -9.34
CA SER A 320 28.48 -12.80 -8.91
C SER A 320 28.72 -14.24 -8.50
N ASN A 321 27.79 -14.84 -7.76
CA ASN A 321 27.90 -16.24 -7.31
C ASN A 321 27.83 -17.22 -8.49
N VAL A 322 27.00 -16.93 -9.50
CA VAL A 322 26.96 -17.72 -10.75
C VAL A 322 28.31 -17.66 -11.48
N ALA A 323 28.88 -16.46 -11.63
CA ALA A 323 30.16 -16.29 -12.31
C ALA A 323 31.29 -17.06 -11.61
N LEU A 324 31.34 -17.00 -10.28
CA LEU A 324 32.29 -17.75 -9.46
C LEU A 324 32.13 -19.27 -9.61
N ALA A 325 30.89 -19.77 -9.70
CA ALA A 325 30.63 -21.20 -9.92
C ALA A 325 31.11 -21.66 -11.30
N ALA A 326 30.83 -20.87 -12.35
CA ALA A 326 31.27 -21.18 -13.71
C ALA A 326 32.81 -21.14 -13.86
N ASP A 327 33.48 -20.19 -13.21
CA ASP A 327 34.94 -20.13 -13.19
C ASP A 327 35.54 -21.35 -12.48
N ASN A 328 34.92 -21.81 -11.38
CA ASN A 328 35.41 -22.99 -10.66
C ASN A 328 35.25 -24.30 -11.45
N ASP A 329 34.19 -24.43 -12.25
CA ASP A 329 33.97 -25.58 -13.14
C ASP A 329 34.96 -25.63 -14.32
N LEU A 330 35.62 -24.51 -14.67
CA LEU A 330 36.68 -24.47 -15.69
C LEU A 330 38.03 -25.01 -15.19
N PHE A 331 38.23 -25.11 -13.87
CA PHE A 331 39.48 -25.57 -13.26
C PHE A 331 39.46 -27.04 -12.82
N ILE A 332 38.30 -27.71 -12.86
CA ILE A 332 38.12 -29.15 -12.58
C ILE A 332 38.13 -29.93 -13.90
#